data_AF-W0RSF9-F1
#
_entry.id   AF-W0RSF9-F1
#
_cell.length_a   1.000
_cell.length_b   1.000
_cell.length_c   1.000
_cell.angle_alpha   90.00
_cell.angle_beta   90.00
_cell.angle_gamma   90.00
#
_symmetry.space_group_name_H-M   'P 1'
#
loop_
_entity.id
_entity.type
_entity.pdbx_description
1 polymer ?
#
loop_
_entity_poly.entity_id
_entity_poly.type
_entity_poly.pdbx_seq_one_letter_code
_entity_poly.pdbx_strand_id
1 'polypeptide(L)'
;MPSTDRAFLGHPRGLALLFGVEMWERFSYYGMRALLVLYLVNGLHWRDADAASLYGTYTGLAYGVQMAGGVVADRWLGTKRCLLLGGVLIASGHFVLALPALAAFYTGLALVVVGTGLFKPNVSTLVGQLYAPDDARRDAGFTIFYFGINTGAFVAPFVTGYLGERVAWHWGFGAAGVGMLLGLALFVWGRDRYLRGLGERPMGGRPDRADVEPPTRDAAAGRRVMALLLVFGFAAVFWMGYEQAGSSVNLFTERHANRVVGGFEIPTSWFQTVQPLAVLLLALPFAALWQSLGRRGREPSTPTKMTAGLALLGASFVILALAGRRADAGRS
;
A
#
# COMPACT_ATOMS: atom_id res chain seq x y z
N MET A 1 22.72 -18.84 1.75
CA MET A 1 23.45 -18.29 0.59
C MET A 1 22.43 -17.61 -0.33
N PRO A 2 22.72 -16.41 -0.86
CA PRO A 2 21.86 -15.79 -1.87
C PRO A 2 21.71 -16.75 -3.05
N SER A 3 20.47 -16.94 -3.50
CA SER A 3 20.16 -18.09 -4.35
C SER A 3 20.61 -17.83 -5.80
N THR A 4 21.40 -18.75 -6.34
CA THR A 4 21.65 -18.89 -7.79
C THR A 4 20.40 -19.35 -8.55
N ASP A 5 19.30 -19.59 -7.83
CA ASP A 5 17.96 -19.91 -8.34
C ASP A 5 17.43 -18.81 -9.28
N ARG A 6 16.86 -19.25 -10.40
CA ARG A 6 16.30 -18.43 -11.49
C ARG A 6 14.91 -18.93 -11.93
N ALA A 7 14.27 -19.81 -11.15
CA ALA A 7 13.11 -20.56 -11.61
C ALA A 7 11.81 -19.75 -11.74
N PHE A 8 11.72 -18.51 -11.26
CA PHE A 8 10.56 -17.66 -11.41
C PHE A 8 10.90 -16.39 -12.19
N LEU A 9 10.60 -16.35 -13.49
CA LEU A 9 10.90 -15.21 -14.37
C LEU A 9 12.39 -14.80 -14.35
N GLY A 10 13.31 -15.73 -14.09
CA GLY A 10 14.75 -15.43 -13.91
C GLY A 10 15.18 -15.05 -12.49
N HIS A 11 14.23 -15.04 -11.55
CA HIS A 11 14.41 -14.70 -10.14
C HIS A 11 14.26 -15.93 -9.21
N PRO A 12 14.71 -15.82 -7.95
CA PRO A 12 14.53 -16.85 -6.93
C PRO A 12 13.07 -17.24 -6.72
N ARG A 13 12.79 -18.52 -6.44
CA ARG A 13 11.42 -18.99 -6.12
C ARG A 13 10.81 -18.29 -4.90
N GLY A 14 11.65 -17.84 -3.97
CA GLY A 14 11.23 -17.00 -2.84
C GLY A 14 10.52 -15.73 -3.29
N LEU A 15 10.85 -15.17 -4.46
CA LEU A 15 10.15 -14.00 -5.00
C LEU A 15 8.70 -14.34 -5.37
N ALA A 16 8.45 -15.50 -5.99
CA ALA A 16 7.09 -15.93 -6.33
C ALA A 16 6.21 -16.06 -5.08
N LEU A 17 6.78 -16.63 -4.02
CA LEU A 17 6.12 -16.74 -2.73
C LEU A 17 5.79 -15.36 -2.17
N LEU A 18 6.79 -14.47 -2.04
CA LEU A 18 6.60 -13.15 -1.45
C LEU A 18 5.69 -12.25 -2.30
N PHE A 19 5.72 -12.39 -3.63
CA PHE A 19 4.76 -11.76 -4.54
C PHE A 19 3.33 -12.16 -4.19
N GLY A 20 3.05 -13.47 -4.09
CA GLY A 20 1.68 -13.94 -3.80
C GLY A 20 1.21 -13.56 -2.40
N VAL A 21 2.11 -13.65 -1.41
CA VAL A 21 1.85 -13.24 -0.02
C VAL A 21 1.51 -11.75 0.06
N GLU A 22 2.30 -10.90 -0.59
CA GLU A 22 2.05 -9.46 -0.65
C GLU A 22 0.78 -9.14 -1.43
N MET A 23 0.55 -9.78 -2.58
CA MET A 23 -0.65 -9.57 -3.39
C MET A 23 -1.92 -9.79 -2.55
N TRP A 24 -1.97 -10.86 -1.76
CA TRP A 24 -3.12 -11.18 -0.91
C TRP A 24 -3.29 -10.23 0.28
N GLU A 25 -2.19 -9.81 0.91
CA GLU A 25 -2.26 -8.82 1.99
C GLU A 25 -2.69 -7.44 1.45
N ARG A 26 -2.21 -7.05 0.27
CA ARG A 26 -2.66 -5.84 -0.43
C ARG A 26 -4.11 -5.96 -0.87
N PHE A 27 -4.54 -7.12 -1.32
CA PHE A 27 -5.95 -7.38 -1.60
C PHE A 27 -6.81 -7.11 -0.34
N SER A 28 -6.42 -7.66 0.81
CA SER A 28 -7.12 -7.44 2.07
C SER A 28 -7.17 -5.94 2.43
N TYR A 29 -6.01 -5.27 2.44
CA TYR A 29 -5.90 -3.88 2.84
C TYR A 29 -6.69 -2.93 1.94
N TYR A 30 -6.50 -3.01 0.62
CA TYR A 30 -7.18 -2.12 -0.32
C TYR A 30 -8.67 -2.44 -0.45
N GLY A 31 -9.06 -3.71 -0.31
CA GLY A 31 -10.45 -4.12 -0.30
C GLY A 31 -11.22 -3.57 0.89
N MET A 32 -10.65 -3.65 2.10
CA MET A 32 -11.23 -3.03 3.29
C MET A 32 -11.23 -1.51 3.19
N ARG A 33 -10.09 -0.91 2.78
CA ARG A 33 -9.93 0.54 2.66
C ARG A 33 -10.93 1.17 1.69
N ALA A 34 -11.25 0.50 0.59
CA ALA A 34 -12.23 0.97 -0.38
C ALA A 34 -13.66 1.07 0.19
N LEU A 35 -13.98 0.22 1.17
CA LEU A 35 -15.26 0.21 1.88
C LEU A 35 -15.30 1.13 3.08
N LEU A 36 -14.15 1.41 3.72
CA LEU A 36 -14.09 1.99 5.06
C LEU A 36 -14.92 3.29 5.20
N VAL A 37 -14.70 4.27 4.34
CA VAL A 37 -15.44 5.55 4.42
C VAL A 37 -16.91 5.38 4.02
N LEU A 38 -17.21 4.54 3.03
CA LEU A 38 -18.59 4.25 2.61
C LEU A 38 -19.37 3.57 3.74
N TYR A 39 -18.76 2.63 4.47
CA TYR A 39 -19.36 1.98 5.62
C TYR A 39 -19.62 2.96 6.77
N LEU A 40 -18.68 3.87 7.06
CA LEU A 40 -18.86 4.87 8.12
C LEU A 40 -20.06 5.79 7.81
N VAL A 41 -20.16 6.27 6.58
CA VAL A 41 -21.23 7.21 6.18
C VAL A 41 -22.56 6.50 5.95
N ASN A 42 -22.59 5.40 5.20
CA ASN A 42 -23.83 4.75 4.79
C ASN A 42 -24.29 3.64 5.74
N GLY A 43 -23.35 2.95 6.40
CA GLY A 43 -23.64 1.86 7.33
C GLY A 43 -23.79 2.33 8.78
N LEU A 44 -22.95 3.26 9.23
CA LEU A 44 -22.99 3.80 10.59
C LEU A 44 -23.59 5.21 10.69
N HIS A 45 -23.98 5.81 9.57
CA HIS A 45 -24.61 7.13 9.50
C HIS A 45 -23.77 8.27 10.11
N TRP A 46 -22.45 8.18 9.98
CA TRP A 46 -21.55 9.26 10.42
C TRP A 46 -21.56 10.43 9.45
N ARG A 47 -21.14 11.60 9.96
CA ARG A 47 -20.86 12.76 9.11
C ARG A 47 -19.59 12.51 8.30
N ASP A 48 -19.55 13.01 7.06
CA ASP A 48 -18.40 12.89 6.17
C ASP A 48 -17.08 13.33 6.80
N ALA A 49 -17.12 14.44 7.57
CA ALA A 49 -15.94 14.97 8.23
C ALA A 49 -15.38 14.01 9.29
N ASP A 50 -16.25 13.33 10.04
CA ASP A 50 -15.84 12.36 11.05
C ASP A 50 -15.29 11.09 10.39
N ALA A 51 -15.94 10.63 9.31
CA ALA A 51 -15.50 9.49 8.52
C ALA A 51 -14.12 9.74 7.87
N ALA A 52 -13.93 10.92 7.28
CA ALA A 52 -12.65 11.33 6.69
C ALA A 52 -11.55 11.49 7.76
N SER A 53 -11.88 12.02 8.94
CA SER A 53 -10.95 12.14 10.07
C SER A 53 -10.49 10.77 10.58
N LEU A 54 -11.43 9.83 10.78
CA LEU A 54 -11.08 8.47 11.18
C LEU A 54 -10.22 7.78 10.12
N TYR A 55 -10.61 7.88 8.84
CA TYR A 55 -9.85 7.32 7.74
C TYR A 55 -8.42 7.87 7.69
N GLY A 56 -8.25 9.19 7.80
CA GLY A 56 -6.92 9.83 7.82
C GLY A 56 -6.08 9.44 9.03
N THR A 57 -6.71 9.31 10.20
CA THR A 57 -6.04 8.83 11.42
C THR A 57 -5.59 7.37 11.25
N TYR A 58 -6.47 6.52 10.72
CA TYR A 58 -6.17 5.12 10.45
C TYR A 58 -5.01 4.96 9.46
N THR A 59 -5.03 5.67 8.33
CA THR A 59 -3.94 5.59 7.35
C THR A 59 -2.64 6.15 7.91
N GLY A 60 -2.70 7.28 8.63
CA GLY A 60 -1.54 7.88 9.31
C GLY A 60 -0.88 6.91 10.30
N LEU A 61 -1.67 6.24 11.14
CA LEU A 61 -1.16 5.22 12.08
C LEU A 61 -0.61 4.00 11.34
N ALA A 62 -1.29 3.53 10.29
CA ALA A 62 -0.82 2.40 9.49
C ALA A 62 0.54 2.68 8.83
N TYR A 63 0.87 3.93 8.50
CA TYR A 63 2.22 4.33 8.07
C TYR A 63 3.18 4.49 9.25
N GLY A 64 2.78 5.16 10.33
CA GLY A 64 3.64 5.44 11.47
C GLY A 64 4.15 4.20 12.20
N VAL A 65 3.30 3.19 12.39
CA VAL A 65 3.65 1.96 13.14
C VAL A 65 4.63 1.06 12.37
N GLN A 66 4.79 1.23 11.05
CA GLN A 66 5.75 0.45 10.25
C GLN A 66 7.19 0.60 10.74
N MET A 67 7.57 1.79 11.20
CA MET A 67 8.91 2.01 11.74
C MET A 67 9.17 1.14 12.98
N ALA A 68 8.18 1.04 13.87
CA ALA A 68 8.27 0.21 15.06
C ALA A 68 8.39 -1.29 14.68
N GLY A 69 7.62 -1.75 13.70
CA GLY A 69 7.67 -3.15 13.26
C GLY A 69 8.97 -3.57 12.60
N GLY A 70 9.66 -2.66 11.90
CA GLY A 70 11.03 -2.89 11.41
C GLY A 70 12.02 -3.06 12.56
N VAL A 71 12.02 -2.13 13.52
CA VAL A 71 12.86 -2.23 14.73
C VAL A 71 12.60 -3.53 15.50
N VAL A 72 11.35 -3.97 15.55
CA VAL A 72 10.99 -5.21 16.25
C VAL A 72 11.59 -6.45 15.56
N ALA A 73 11.57 -6.49 14.24
CA ALA A 73 12.20 -7.56 13.49
C ALA A 73 13.72 -7.57 13.67
N ASP A 74 14.33 -6.38 13.56
CA ASP A 74 15.79 -6.21 13.60
C ASP A 74 16.38 -6.50 14.99
N ARG A 75 15.59 -6.38 16.07
CA ARG A 75 16.09 -6.55 17.44
C ARG A 75 15.66 -7.82 18.13
N TRP A 76 14.48 -8.36 17.84
CA TRP A 76 13.89 -9.42 18.68
C TRP A 76 13.36 -10.62 17.91
N LEU A 77 12.59 -10.39 16.84
CA LEU A 77 11.76 -11.44 16.25
C LEU A 77 12.32 -12.02 14.95
N GLY A 78 13.09 -11.26 14.18
CA GLY A 78 13.40 -11.58 12.78
C GLY A 78 12.19 -11.31 11.87
N THR A 79 12.46 -11.06 10.59
CA THR A 79 11.44 -10.63 9.62
C THR A 79 10.37 -11.71 9.39
N LYS A 80 10.73 -13.00 9.36
CA LYS A 80 9.75 -14.09 9.13
C LYS A 80 8.70 -14.20 10.24
N ARG A 81 9.10 -14.00 11.50
CA ARG A 81 8.17 -14.08 12.64
C ARG A 81 7.28 -12.84 12.71
N CYS A 82 7.83 -11.67 12.42
CA CYS A 82 7.03 -10.45 12.26
C CYS A 82 5.99 -10.59 11.15
N LEU A 83 6.34 -11.21 10.01
CA LEU A 83 5.37 -11.49 8.93
C LEU A 83 4.25 -12.40 9.40
N LEU A 84 4.59 -13.48 10.10
CA LEU A 84 3.59 -14.42 10.60
C LEU A 84 2.64 -13.76 11.59
N LEU A 85 3.17 -13.08 12.61
CA LEU A 85 2.38 -12.40 13.63
C LEU A 85 1.57 -11.26 13.02
N GLY A 86 2.19 -10.47 12.15
CA GLY A 86 1.53 -9.39 11.43
C GLY A 86 0.36 -9.91 10.59
N GLY A 87 0.58 -10.97 9.82
CA GLY A 87 -0.47 -11.59 9.00
C GLY A 87 -1.62 -12.17 9.81
N VAL A 88 -1.34 -12.80 10.96
CA VAL A 88 -2.38 -13.27 11.90
C VAL A 88 -3.19 -12.09 12.44
N LEU A 89 -2.53 -11.02 12.88
CA LEU A 89 -3.22 -9.82 13.39
C LEU A 89 -4.08 -9.15 12.32
N ILE A 90 -3.59 -9.04 11.09
CA ILE A 90 -4.37 -8.48 9.96
C ILE A 90 -5.59 -9.36 9.70
N ALA A 91 -5.42 -10.69 9.63
CA ALA A 91 -6.53 -11.61 9.36
C ALA A 91 -7.60 -11.51 10.47
N SER A 92 -7.18 -11.60 11.73
CA SER A 92 -8.06 -11.42 12.89
C SER A 92 -8.77 -10.07 12.86
N GLY A 93 -8.05 -8.99 12.55
CA GLY A 93 -8.63 -7.65 12.44
C GLY A 93 -9.76 -7.58 11.42
N HIS A 94 -9.60 -8.17 10.23
CA HIS A 94 -10.64 -8.18 9.21
C HIS A 94 -11.86 -9.03 9.58
N PHE A 95 -11.67 -10.20 10.23
CA PHE A 95 -12.81 -10.97 10.73
C PHE A 95 -13.53 -10.26 11.87
N VAL A 96 -12.81 -9.55 12.72
CA VAL A 96 -13.42 -8.71 13.76
C VAL A 96 -14.19 -7.54 13.13
N LEU A 97 -13.69 -6.91 12.06
CA LEU A 97 -14.43 -5.89 11.28
C LEU A 97 -15.72 -6.45 10.65
N ALA A 98 -15.77 -7.75 10.36
CA ALA A 98 -16.97 -8.40 9.84
C ALA A 98 -18.08 -8.57 10.90
N LEU A 99 -17.82 -8.28 12.18
CA LEU A 99 -18.85 -8.34 13.23
C LEU A 99 -19.65 -7.03 13.29
N PRO A 100 -20.99 -7.08 13.43
CA PRO A 100 -21.86 -5.91 13.51
C PRO A 100 -21.82 -5.24 14.89
N ALA A 101 -20.65 -4.81 15.35
CA ALA A 101 -20.47 -4.13 16.63
C ALA A 101 -19.43 -3.02 16.53
N LEU A 102 -19.74 -1.84 17.08
CA LEU A 102 -18.83 -0.68 17.04
C LEU A 102 -17.51 -0.94 17.78
N ALA A 103 -17.57 -1.65 18.92
CA ALA A 103 -16.36 -2.08 19.63
C ALA A 103 -15.50 -3.00 18.76
N ALA A 104 -16.13 -3.98 18.08
CA ALA A 104 -15.44 -4.85 17.13
C ALA A 104 -14.83 -4.03 15.99
N PHE A 105 -15.55 -3.04 15.45
CA PHE A 105 -15.02 -2.18 14.39
C PHE A 105 -13.69 -1.51 14.77
N TYR A 106 -13.64 -0.83 15.93
CA TYR A 106 -12.39 -0.19 16.38
C TYR A 106 -11.29 -1.19 16.74
N THR A 107 -11.63 -2.32 17.37
CA THR A 107 -10.68 -3.39 17.65
C THR A 107 -10.10 -3.95 16.35
N GLY A 108 -10.93 -4.16 15.33
CA GLY A 108 -10.54 -4.62 14.02
C GLY A 108 -9.56 -3.68 13.35
N LEU A 109 -9.86 -2.37 13.31
CA LEU A 109 -8.94 -1.36 12.77
C LEU A 109 -7.60 -1.34 13.52
N ALA A 110 -7.61 -1.40 14.85
CA ALA A 110 -6.39 -1.41 15.65
C ALA A 110 -5.52 -2.65 15.35
N LEU A 111 -6.14 -3.83 15.25
CA LEU A 111 -5.45 -5.07 14.89
C LEU A 111 -4.83 -4.99 13.49
N VAL A 112 -5.55 -4.43 12.51
CA VAL A 112 -5.03 -4.24 11.14
C VAL A 112 -3.86 -3.26 11.13
N VAL A 113 -3.91 -2.15 11.87
CA VAL A 113 -2.81 -1.18 11.99
C VAL A 113 -1.55 -1.84 12.54
N VAL A 114 -1.67 -2.52 13.70
CA VAL A 114 -0.53 -3.17 14.35
C VAL A 114 0.02 -4.29 13.47
N GLY A 115 -0.87 -5.11 12.90
CA GLY A 115 -0.49 -6.20 12.02
C GLY A 115 0.23 -5.72 10.75
N THR A 116 -0.27 -4.67 10.09
CA THR A 116 0.37 -4.04 8.93
C THR A 116 1.74 -3.47 9.31
N GLY A 117 1.86 -2.87 10.49
CA GLY A 117 3.14 -2.37 11.02
C GLY A 117 4.21 -3.46 11.13
N LEU A 118 3.84 -4.68 11.55
CA LEU A 118 4.74 -5.83 11.60
C LEU A 118 4.96 -6.50 10.25
N PHE A 119 3.99 -6.46 9.34
CA PHE A 119 4.06 -7.18 8.07
C PHE A 119 4.86 -6.40 7.02
N LYS A 120 4.45 -5.16 6.75
CA LYS A 120 4.85 -4.37 5.57
C LYS A 120 6.35 -4.03 5.46
N PRO A 121 7.03 -3.53 6.51
CA PRO A 121 8.48 -3.27 6.42
C PRO A 121 9.26 -4.59 6.23
N ASN A 122 8.78 -5.67 6.85
CA ASN A 122 9.53 -6.92 6.96
C ASN A 122 9.44 -7.80 5.71
N VAL A 123 8.35 -7.71 4.94
CA VAL A 123 8.19 -8.45 3.69
C VAL A 123 9.10 -7.87 2.61
N SER A 124 9.21 -6.54 2.57
CA SER A 124 10.15 -5.83 1.69
C SER A 124 11.60 -6.16 2.04
N THR A 125 11.93 -6.24 3.33
CA THR A 125 13.25 -6.69 3.79
C THR A 125 13.55 -8.13 3.34
N LEU A 126 12.58 -9.05 3.44
CA LEU A 126 12.73 -10.43 2.96
C LEU A 126 12.99 -10.50 1.45
N VAL A 127 12.30 -9.68 0.65
CA VAL A 127 12.57 -9.59 -0.79
C VAL A 127 14.00 -9.16 -1.04
N GLY A 128 14.49 -8.14 -0.31
CA GLY A 128 15.87 -7.69 -0.39
C GLY A 128 16.88 -8.78 -0.04
N GLN A 129 16.58 -9.59 0.98
CA GLN A 129 17.42 -10.71 1.44
C GLN A 129 17.50 -11.89 0.47
N LEU A 130 16.63 -11.96 -0.56
CA LEU A 130 16.72 -12.98 -1.61
C LEU A 130 17.96 -12.80 -2.51
N TYR A 131 18.48 -11.58 -2.56
CA TYR A 131 19.54 -11.16 -3.48
C TYR A 131 20.83 -10.84 -2.72
N ALA A 132 21.97 -11.10 -3.35
CA ALA A 132 23.24 -10.55 -2.85
C ALA A 132 23.24 -9.01 -3.04
N PRO A 133 24.05 -8.25 -2.26
CA PRO A 133 24.12 -6.80 -2.39
C PRO A 133 24.37 -6.30 -3.82
N ASP A 134 25.22 -7.00 -4.58
CA ASP A 134 25.63 -6.65 -5.95
C ASP A 134 24.88 -7.42 -7.04
N ASP A 135 23.78 -8.12 -6.71
CA ASP A 135 23.01 -8.86 -7.70
C ASP A 135 22.17 -7.92 -8.58
N ALA A 136 22.52 -7.80 -9.86
CA ALA A 136 21.84 -6.96 -10.84
C ALA A 136 20.33 -7.29 -11.00
N ARG A 137 19.86 -8.46 -10.56
CA ARG A 137 18.44 -8.84 -10.61
C ARG A 137 17.61 -8.18 -9.52
N ARG A 138 18.23 -7.60 -8.49
CA ARG A 138 17.54 -7.09 -7.31
C ARG A 138 16.45 -6.06 -7.67
N ASP A 139 16.78 -5.06 -8.50
CA ASP A 139 15.86 -3.99 -8.87
C ASP A 139 14.67 -4.49 -9.70
N ALA A 140 14.93 -5.39 -10.66
CA ALA A 140 13.87 -6.06 -11.42
C ALA A 140 12.99 -6.94 -10.51
N GLY A 141 13.58 -7.56 -9.49
CA GLY A 141 12.86 -8.33 -8.48
C GLY A 141 11.89 -7.47 -7.68
N PHE A 142 12.32 -6.29 -7.22
CA PHE A 142 11.43 -5.32 -6.57
C PHE A 142 10.33 -4.81 -7.51
N THR A 143 10.64 -4.64 -8.80
CA THR A 143 9.62 -4.27 -9.80
C THR A 143 8.53 -5.34 -9.90
N ILE A 144 8.90 -6.62 -10.03
CA ILE A 144 7.94 -7.74 -10.03
C ILE A 144 7.13 -7.76 -8.73
N PHE A 145 7.77 -7.58 -7.58
CA PHE A 145 7.10 -7.50 -6.29
C PHE A 145 6.04 -6.37 -6.25
N TYR A 146 6.36 -5.18 -6.77
CA TYR A 146 5.41 -4.07 -6.86
C TYR A 146 4.24 -4.33 -7.83
N PHE A 147 4.43 -5.13 -8.87
CA PHE A 147 3.32 -5.60 -9.70
C PHE A 147 2.33 -6.44 -8.87
N GLY A 148 2.80 -7.22 -7.90
CA GLY A 148 1.94 -7.98 -6.98
C GLY A 148 1.07 -7.07 -6.12
N ILE A 149 1.66 -5.98 -5.61
CA ILE A 149 0.92 -4.97 -4.84
C ILE A 149 -0.24 -4.40 -5.65
N ASN A 150 0.04 -3.95 -6.87
CA ASN A 150 -0.97 -3.33 -7.73
C ASN A 150 -2.01 -4.34 -8.21
N THR A 151 -1.63 -5.61 -8.42
CA THR A 151 -2.58 -6.68 -8.76
C THR A 151 -3.58 -6.91 -7.62
N GLY A 152 -3.10 -7.02 -6.38
CA GLY A 152 -3.98 -7.15 -5.22
C GLY A 152 -4.92 -5.94 -5.04
N ALA A 153 -4.37 -4.73 -5.17
CA ALA A 153 -5.13 -3.49 -5.09
C ALA A 153 -6.18 -3.33 -6.20
N PHE A 154 -5.90 -3.84 -7.40
CA PHE A 154 -6.82 -3.82 -8.52
C PHE A 154 -7.98 -4.80 -8.35
N VAL A 155 -7.68 -6.04 -7.92
CA VAL A 155 -8.71 -7.09 -7.81
C VAL A 155 -9.60 -6.89 -6.58
N ALA A 156 -9.08 -6.34 -5.49
CA ALA A 156 -9.80 -6.29 -4.23
C ALA A 156 -11.14 -5.56 -4.24
N PRO A 157 -11.24 -4.31 -4.74
CA PRO A 157 -12.51 -3.60 -4.73
C PRO A 157 -13.59 -4.29 -5.58
N PHE A 158 -13.23 -5.07 -6.61
CA PHE A 158 -14.24 -5.84 -7.35
C PHE A 158 -14.94 -6.87 -6.47
N VAL A 159 -14.19 -7.54 -5.59
CA VAL A 159 -14.73 -8.58 -4.71
C VAL A 159 -15.32 -7.97 -3.44
N THR A 160 -14.52 -7.25 -2.66
CA THR A 160 -14.94 -6.70 -1.36
C THR A 160 -15.98 -5.61 -1.55
N GLY A 161 -15.83 -4.77 -2.58
CA GLY A 161 -16.76 -3.71 -2.94
C GLY A 161 -18.14 -4.23 -3.32
N TYR A 162 -18.18 -5.23 -4.20
CA TYR A 162 -19.44 -5.86 -4.58
C TYR A 162 -20.14 -6.49 -3.38
N LEU A 163 -19.42 -7.31 -2.59
CA LEU A 163 -19.99 -7.94 -1.40
C LEU A 163 -20.43 -6.91 -0.35
N GLY A 164 -19.64 -5.87 -0.13
CA GLY A 164 -19.92 -4.84 0.86
C GLY A 164 -21.12 -3.96 0.50
N GLU A 165 -21.15 -3.41 -0.71
CA GLU A 165 -22.16 -2.43 -1.13
C GLU A 165 -23.46 -3.08 -1.65
N ARG A 166 -23.39 -4.29 -2.23
CA ARG A 166 -24.56 -4.95 -2.85
C ARG A 166 -25.16 -6.09 -2.03
N VAL A 167 -24.39 -6.69 -1.11
CA VAL A 167 -24.86 -7.81 -0.27
C VAL A 167 -24.99 -7.36 1.18
N ALA A 168 -23.86 -7.16 1.87
CA ALA A 168 -23.79 -6.47 3.17
C ALA A 168 -22.34 -6.13 3.52
N TRP A 169 -22.13 -5.02 4.24
CA TRP A 169 -20.81 -4.52 4.63
C TRP A 169 -19.90 -5.59 5.26
N HIS A 170 -20.45 -6.43 6.13
CA HIS A 170 -19.74 -7.50 6.81
C HIS A 170 -19.14 -8.54 5.86
N TRP A 171 -19.80 -8.84 4.73
CA TRP A 171 -19.27 -9.75 3.71
C TRP A 171 -18.08 -9.14 2.97
N GLY A 172 -18.09 -7.81 2.77
CA GLY A 172 -16.94 -7.09 2.22
C GLY A 172 -15.71 -7.17 3.12
N PHE A 173 -15.88 -6.90 4.42
CA PHE A 173 -14.80 -7.02 5.41
C PHE A 173 -14.33 -8.48 5.61
N GLY A 174 -15.27 -9.43 5.63
CA GLY A 174 -14.97 -10.86 5.73
C GLY A 174 -14.19 -11.37 4.51
N ALA A 175 -14.54 -10.94 3.30
CA ALA A 175 -13.81 -11.30 2.08
C ALA A 175 -12.36 -10.78 2.09
N ALA A 176 -12.13 -9.58 2.61
CA ALA A 176 -10.76 -9.09 2.85
C ALA A 176 -10.01 -10.01 3.82
N GLY A 177 -10.64 -10.43 4.92
CA GLY A 177 -10.07 -11.38 5.88
C GLY A 177 -9.73 -12.75 5.26
N VAL A 178 -10.58 -13.27 4.38
CA VAL A 178 -10.30 -14.49 3.60
C VAL A 178 -9.07 -14.29 2.71
N GLY A 179 -8.96 -13.14 2.03
CA GLY A 179 -7.78 -12.80 1.25
C GLY A 179 -6.50 -12.83 2.09
N MET A 180 -6.51 -12.22 3.27
CA MET A 180 -5.37 -12.29 4.19
C MET A 180 -5.05 -13.73 4.64
N LEU A 181 -6.06 -14.56 4.93
CA LEU A 181 -5.84 -15.97 5.27
C LEU A 181 -5.16 -16.74 4.13
N LEU A 182 -5.53 -16.47 2.88
CA LEU A 182 -4.88 -17.10 1.72
C LEU A 182 -3.40 -16.68 1.63
N GLY A 183 -3.10 -15.40 1.83
CA GLY A 183 -1.73 -14.90 1.91
C GLY A 183 -0.93 -15.53 3.05
N LEU A 184 -1.55 -15.65 4.24
CA LEU A 184 -0.93 -16.27 5.41
C LEU A 184 -0.68 -17.77 5.21
N ALA A 185 -1.66 -18.50 4.67
CA ALA A 185 -1.54 -19.92 4.35
C ALA A 185 -0.43 -20.16 3.33
N LEU A 186 -0.37 -19.33 2.28
CA LEU A 186 0.69 -19.37 1.29
C LEU A 186 2.07 -19.13 1.94
N PHE A 187 2.18 -18.13 2.83
CA PHE A 187 3.42 -17.86 3.56
C PHE A 187 3.84 -19.03 4.45
N VAL A 188 2.93 -19.58 5.26
CA VAL A 188 3.20 -20.72 6.14
C VAL A 188 3.64 -21.94 5.34
N TRP A 189 2.97 -22.23 4.22
CA TRP A 189 3.33 -23.33 3.33
C TRP A 189 4.71 -23.14 2.68
N GLY A 190 5.02 -21.93 2.23
CA GLY A 190 6.22 -21.68 1.42
C GLY A 190 7.47 -21.26 2.19
N ARG A 191 7.35 -20.66 3.38
CA ARG A 191 8.47 -20.00 4.07
C ARG A 191 9.65 -20.94 4.36
N ASP A 192 9.37 -22.17 4.79
CA ASP A 192 10.39 -23.12 5.19
C ASP A 192 10.99 -23.86 3.99
N ARG A 193 10.36 -23.74 2.81
CA ARG A 193 10.84 -24.32 1.55
C ARG A 193 11.65 -23.32 0.73
N TYR A 194 11.19 -22.08 0.66
CA TYR A 194 11.72 -21.07 -0.27
C TYR A 194 12.49 -19.93 0.41
N LEU A 195 12.40 -19.78 1.74
CA LEU A 195 13.07 -18.73 2.53
C LEU A 195 13.97 -19.31 3.64
N ARG A 196 14.59 -20.48 3.38
CA ARG A 196 15.48 -21.15 4.34
C ARG A 196 16.68 -20.27 4.69
N GLY A 197 16.89 -20.05 5.98
CA GLY A 197 18.01 -19.23 6.50
C GLY A 197 17.86 -17.72 6.27
N LEU A 198 16.77 -17.26 5.65
CA LEU A 198 16.46 -15.82 5.52
C LEU A 198 15.49 -15.39 6.61
N GLY A 199 15.59 -14.13 7.04
CA GLY A 199 14.66 -13.52 7.99
C GLY A 199 14.55 -14.21 9.35
N GLU A 200 15.58 -14.96 9.73
CA GLU A 200 15.70 -15.53 11.06
C GLU A 200 16.00 -14.44 12.10
N ARG A 201 15.88 -14.81 13.38
CA ARG A 201 16.29 -13.91 14.46
C ARG A 201 17.75 -13.49 14.27
N PRO A 202 18.08 -12.20 14.44
CA PRO A 202 19.46 -11.76 14.42
C PRO A 202 20.25 -12.52 15.49
N MET A 203 21.24 -13.31 15.08
CA MET A 203 22.18 -13.95 16.00
C MET A 203 23.27 -12.94 16.38
N GLY A 204 22.95 -12.06 17.34
CA GLY A 204 23.93 -11.26 18.07
C GLY A 204 24.15 -9.82 17.61
N GLY A 205 24.29 -8.94 18.61
CA GLY A 205 24.95 -7.62 18.54
C GLY A 205 24.11 -6.47 17.99
N ARG A 206 23.84 -5.46 18.84
CA ARG A 206 23.61 -4.09 18.35
C ARG A 206 24.76 -3.73 17.39
N PRO A 207 24.53 -3.04 16.26
CA PRO A 207 25.63 -2.48 15.49
C PRO A 207 26.54 -1.72 16.45
N ASP A 208 27.85 -2.00 16.40
CA ASP A 208 28.77 -1.37 17.33
C ASP A 208 28.68 0.14 17.12
N ARG A 209 28.46 0.91 18.19
CA ARG A 209 28.34 2.37 18.10
C ARG A 209 29.62 3.00 17.56
N ALA A 210 30.72 2.26 17.59
CA ALA A 210 32.02 2.62 17.02
C ALA A 210 32.01 2.79 15.50
N ASP A 211 31.10 2.14 14.76
CA ASP A 211 31.08 2.16 13.28
C ASP A 211 30.22 3.29 12.69
N VAL A 212 29.52 4.06 13.53
CA VAL A 212 28.68 5.18 13.06
C VAL A 212 29.52 6.46 13.13
N GLU A 213 30.06 6.87 11.99
CA GLU A 213 30.71 8.18 11.87
C GLU A 213 29.77 9.29 12.39
N PRO A 214 30.26 10.17 13.28
CA PRO A 214 29.44 11.27 13.77
C PRO A 214 29.02 12.16 12.60
N PRO A 215 27.78 12.67 12.59
CA PRO A 215 27.28 13.46 11.48
C PRO A 215 28.15 14.68 11.25
N THR A 216 28.69 14.80 10.03
CA THR A 216 29.51 15.95 9.63
C THR A 216 28.64 17.21 9.62
N ARG A 217 29.04 18.23 10.40
CA ARG A 217 28.34 19.53 10.48
C ARG A 217 28.98 20.55 9.55
N ASP A 218 29.14 20.20 8.28
CA ASP A 218 29.65 21.10 7.26
C ASP A 218 28.51 21.83 6.52
N ALA A 219 28.86 22.90 5.79
CA ALA A 219 27.88 23.64 4.98
C ALA A 219 27.21 22.72 3.91
N ALA A 220 27.91 21.66 3.49
CA ALA A 220 27.36 20.66 2.58
C ALA A 220 26.27 19.79 3.25
N ALA A 221 26.39 19.46 4.53
CA ALA A 221 25.35 18.79 5.31
C ALA A 221 24.12 19.67 5.46
N GLY A 222 24.29 20.98 5.73
CA GLY A 222 23.19 21.94 5.73
C GLY A 222 22.41 21.96 4.41
N ARG A 223 23.11 21.97 3.27
CA ARG A 223 22.48 21.88 1.93
C ARG A 223 21.75 20.56 1.71
N ARG A 224 22.32 19.43 2.15
CA ARG A 224 21.69 18.10 2.05
C ARG A 224 20.41 18.03 2.89
N VAL A 225 20.44 18.55 4.12
CA VAL A 225 19.25 18.62 5.00
C VAL A 225 18.17 19.50 4.37
N MET A 226 18.53 20.67 3.85
CA MET A 226 17.57 21.54 3.15
C MET A 226 16.94 20.83 1.95
N ALA A 227 17.73 20.15 1.13
CA ALA A 227 17.22 19.37 -0.01
C ALA A 227 16.26 18.26 0.43
N LEU A 228 16.57 17.54 1.53
CA LEU A 228 15.68 16.53 2.11
C LEU A 228 14.37 17.14 2.62
N LEU A 229 14.43 18.30 3.28
CA LEU A 229 13.23 19.02 3.74
C LEU A 229 12.34 19.47 2.57
N LEU A 230 12.95 19.93 1.47
CA LEU A 230 12.22 20.26 0.26
C LEU A 230 11.55 19.01 -0.33
N VAL A 231 12.30 17.93 -0.56
CA VAL A 231 11.75 16.66 -1.07
C VAL A 231 10.63 16.13 -0.17
N PHE A 232 10.79 16.22 1.15
CA PHE A 232 9.75 15.87 2.11
C PHE A 232 8.51 16.75 1.94
N GLY A 233 8.67 18.06 1.79
CA GLY A 233 7.55 18.98 1.52
C GLY A 233 6.79 18.61 0.25
N PHE A 234 7.49 18.35 -0.85
CA PHE A 234 6.88 17.88 -2.10
C PHE A 234 6.10 16.57 -1.89
N ALA A 235 6.72 15.59 -1.22
CA ALA A 235 6.10 14.30 -0.95
C ALA A 235 4.86 14.46 -0.04
N ALA A 236 4.93 15.28 1.00
CA ALA A 236 3.83 15.50 1.93
C ALA A 236 2.59 16.08 1.23
N VAL A 237 2.78 17.09 0.37
CA VAL A 237 1.69 17.68 -0.43
C VAL A 237 1.12 16.65 -1.42
N PHE A 238 2.00 15.88 -2.07
CA PHE A 238 1.56 14.84 -3.00
C PHE A 238 0.69 13.79 -2.29
N TRP A 239 1.18 13.24 -1.18
CA TRP A 239 0.46 12.23 -0.41
C TRP A 239 -0.82 12.76 0.21
N MET A 240 -0.85 14.03 0.63
CA MET A 240 -2.07 14.67 1.12
C MET A 240 -3.19 14.67 0.08
N GLY A 241 -2.88 15.00 -1.18
CA GLY A 241 -3.86 14.94 -2.26
C GLY A 241 -4.17 13.51 -2.69
N TYR A 242 -3.15 12.65 -2.78
CA TYR A 242 -3.32 11.25 -3.16
C TYR A 242 -4.24 10.48 -2.19
N GLU A 243 -4.09 10.69 -0.89
CA GLU A 243 -4.86 9.95 0.13
C GLU A 243 -6.36 10.30 0.13
N GLN A 244 -6.75 11.41 -0.51
CA GLN A 244 -8.16 11.80 -0.72
C GLN A 244 -8.94 10.81 -1.58
N ALA A 245 -8.24 10.00 -2.40
CA ALA A 245 -8.85 8.97 -3.23
C ALA A 245 -9.77 8.05 -2.43
N GLY A 246 -9.36 7.65 -1.22
CA GLY A 246 -10.14 6.75 -0.35
C GLY A 246 -11.13 7.44 0.58
N SER A 247 -11.20 8.77 0.60
CA SER A 247 -12.10 9.55 1.44
C SER A 247 -13.01 10.47 0.62
N SER A 248 -12.65 11.75 0.46
CA SER A 248 -13.49 12.76 -0.17
C SER A 248 -13.80 12.45 -1.63
N VAL A 249 -12.84 11.94 -2.41
CA VAL A 249 -13.07 11.55 -3.81
C VAL A 249 -14.00 10.35 -3.89
N ASN A 250 -13.89 9.40 -2.96
CA ASN A 250 -14.78 8.23 -2.89
C ASN A 250 -16.24 8.66 -2.69
N LEU A 251 -16.49 9.52 -1.70
CA LEU A 251 -17.84 10.08 -1.43
C LEU A 251 -18.33 10.98 -2.58
N PHE A 252 -17.43 11.73 -3.21
CA PHE A 252 -17.77 12.53 -4.39
C PHE A 252 -18.27 11.63 -5.53
N THR A 253 -17.56 10.54 -5.83
CA THR A 253 -17.97 9.57 -6.84
C THR A 253 -19.33 8.95 -6.53
N GLU A 254 -19.59 8.59 -5.27
CA GLU A 254 -20.88 8.04 -4.87
C GLU A 254 -22.06 8.96 -5.20
N ARG A 255 -21.89 10.27 -4.94
CA ARG A 255 -22.97 11.26 -4.96
C ARG A 255 -23.13 12.00 -6.28
N HIS A 256 -22.05 12.14 -7.04
CA HIS A 256 -22.02 12.99 -8.23
C HIS A 256 -21.70 12.22 -9.52
N ALA A 257 -21.14 11.02 -9.46
CA ALA A 257 -20.93 10.22 -10.67
C ALA A 257 -22.22 9.48 -11.06
N ASN A 258 -22.55 9.46 -12.35
CA ASN A 258 -23.55 8.51 -12.85
C ASN A 258 -22.94 7.11 -12.86
N ARG A 259 -23.36 6.27 -11.90
CA ARG A 259 -22.85 4.90 -11.71
C ARG A 259 -23.73 3.84 -12.36
N VAL A 260 -24.83 4.20 -13.02
CA VAL A 260 -25.74 3.24 -13.65
C VAL A 260 -25.36 3.06 -15.12
N VAL A 261 -24.88 1.87 -15.47
CA VAL A 261 -24.51 1.49 -16.84
C VAL A 261 -25.25 0.23 -17.22
N GLY A 262 -26.07 0.28 -18.26
CA GLY A 262 -26.83 -0.89 -18.74
C GLY A 262 -27.78 -1.50 -17.69
N GLY A 263 -28.30 -0.69 -16.76
CA GLY A 263 -29.18 -1.16 -15.67
C GLY A 263 -28.43 -1.71 -14.45
N PHE A 264 -27.10 -1.80 -14.49
CA PHE A 264 -26.27 -2.17 -13.35
C PHE A 264 -25.70 -0.91 -12.69
N GLU A 265 -25.93 -0.78 -11.38
CA GLU A 265 -25.30 0.27 -10.57
C GLU A 265 -23.92 -0.19 -10.10
N ILE A 266 -22.88 0.45 -10.65
CA ILE A 266 -21.49 0.16 -10.33
C ILE A 266 -21.20 0.57 -8.87
N PRO A 267 -20.68 -0.35 -8.02
CA PRO A 267 -20.26 -0.01 -6.66
C PRO A 267 -19.23 1.12 -6.65
N THR A 268 -19.37 2.07 -5.73
CA THR A 268 -18.48 3.24 -5.66
C THR A 268 -17.04 2.82 -5.43
N SER A 269 -16.82 1.80 -4.60
CA SER A 269 -15.48 1.26 -4.31
C SER A 269 -14.74 0.77 -5.56
N TRP A 270 -15.41 0.40 -6.65
CA TRP A 270 -14.74 -0.05 -7.88
C TRP A 270 -13.91 1.05 -8.54
N PHE A 271 -14.23 2.32 -8.29
CA PHE A 271 -13.43 3.44 -8.80
C PHE A 271 -12.04 3.52 -8.15
N GLN A 272 -11.82 2.87 -6.99
CA GLN A 272 -10.51 2.74 -6.37
C GLN A 272 -9.54 1.88 -7.23
N THR A 273 -10.05 1.10 -8.18
CA THR A 273 -9.23 0.26 -9.07
C THR A 273 -8.56 1.05 -10.19
N VAL A 274 -9.03 2.27 -10.48
CA VAL A 274 -8.50 3.13 -11.55
C VAL A 274 -7.00 3.39 -11.35
N GLN A 275 -6.58 3.63 -10.11
CA GLN A 275 -5.19 3.92 -9.81
C GLN A 275 -4.26 2.71 -10.01
N PRO A 276 -4.47 1.54 -9.37
CA PRO A 276 -3.61 0.39 -9.61
C PRO A 276 -3.68 -0.07 -11.06
N LEU A 277 -4.82 0.07 -11.75
CA LEU A 277 -4.90 -0.18 -13.18
C LEU A 277 -4.00 0.76 -13.98
N ALA A 278 -4.03 2.07 -13.68
CA ALA A 278 -3.15 3.03 -14.34
C ALA A 278 -1.67 2.69 -14.11
N VAL A 279 -1.28 2.27 -12.90
CA VAL A 279 0.10 1.81 -12.64
C VAL A 279 0.44 0.58 -13.46
N LEU A 280 -0.43 -0.44 -13.49
CA LEU A 280 -0.20 -1.68 -14.25
C LEU A 280 -0.05 -1.41 -15.75
N LEU A 281 -0.87 -0.51 -16.31
CA LEU A 281 -0.84 -0.18 -17.74
C LEU A 281 0.30 0.77 -18.12
N LEU A 282 0.59 1.75 -17.26
CA LEU A 282 1.51 2.85 -17.59
C LEU A 282 2.94 2.60 -17.10
N ALA A 283 3.18 1.68 -16.15
CA ALA A 283 4.52 1.43 -15.62
C ALA A 283 5.54 1.07 -16.72
N LEU A 284 5.20 0.12 -17.61
CA LEU A 284 6.09 -0.31 -18.70
C LEU A 284 6.29 0.79 -19.76
N PRO A 285 5.25 1.46 -20.27
CA PRO A 285 5.42 2.62 -21.15
C PRO A 285 6.30 3.73 -20.56
N PHE A 286 6.11 4.08 -19.28
CA PHE A 286 6.92 5.11 -18.62
C PHE A 286 8.36 4.67 -18.42
N ALA A 287 8.61 3.40 -18.06
CA ALA A 287 9.96 2.86 -17.99
C ALA A 287 10.69 2.95 -19.34
N ALA A 288 10.01 2.59 -20.43
CA ALA A 288 10.54 2.71 -21.79
C ALA A 288 10.79 4.18 -22.18
N LEU A 289 9.89 5.09 -21.81
CA LEU A 289 10.04 6.52 -22.03
C LEU A 289 11.30 7.05 -21.33
N TRP A 290 11.48 6.74 -20.05
CA TRP A 290 12.64 7.20 -19.29
C TRP A 290 13.95 6.63 -19.82
N GLN A 291 13.97 5.34 -20.16
CA GLN A 291 15.16 4.73 -20.76
C GLN A 291 15.49 5.38 -22.12
N SER A 292 14.49 5.67 -22.95
CA SER A 292 14.68 6.35 -24.23
C SER A 292 15.22 7.76 -24.07
N LEU A 293 14.70 8.52 -23.10
CA LEU A 293 15.18 9.88 -22.78
C LEU A 293 16.58 9.86 -22.16
N GLY A 294 16.88 8.88 -21.30
CA GLY A 294 18.20 8.68 -20.71
C GLY A 294 19.27 8.39 -21.76
N ARG A 295 18.98 7.52 -22.74
CA ARG A 295 19.88 7.27 -23.90
C ARG A 295 20.15 8.51 -24.73
N ARG A 296 19.28 9.53 -24.67
CA ARG A 296 19.42 10.82 -25.38
C ARG A 296 19.99 11.92 -24.49
N GLY A 297 20.37 11.63 -23.24
CA GLY A 297 20.82 12.64 -22.27
C GLY A 297 19.75 13.67 -21.89
N ARG A 298 18.47 13.34 -22.08
CA ARG A 298 17.32 14.24 -21.83
C ARG A 298 16.42 13.76 -20.70
N GLU A 299 16.91 12.90 -19.83
CA GLU A 299 16.12 12.45 -18.68
C GLU A 299 15.89 13.62 -17.72
N PRO A 300 14.62 13.94 -17.38
CA PRO A 300 14.34 15.02 -16.43
C PRO A 300 14.91 14.69 -15.04
N SER A 301 15.41 15.72 -14.34
CA SER A 301 15.89 15.57 -12.97
C SER A 301 14.79 15.10 -12.01
N THR A 302 15.15 14.50 -10.88
CA THR A 302 14.19 14.05 -9.87
C THR A 302 13.25 15.17 -9.41
N PRO A 303 13.73 16.39 -9.06
CA PRO A 303 12.84 17.50 -8.74
C PRO A 303 11.87 17.86 -9.88
N THR A 304 12.33 17.83 -11.14
CA THR A 304 11.46 18.09 -12.29
C THR A 304 10.33 17.06 -12.40
N LYS A 305 10.65 15.76 -12.21
CA LYS A 305 9.64 14.69 -12.19
C LYS A 305 8.65 14.87 -11.03
N MET A 306 9.12 15.26 -9.84
CA MET A 306 8.26 15.54 -8.68
C MET A 306 7.32 16.73 -8.92
N THR A 307 7.83 17.83 -9.49
CA THR A 307 7.01 18.99 -9.85
C THR A 307 5.95 18.64 -10.89
N ALA A 308 6.29 17.86 -11.91
CA ALA A 308 5.32 17.37 -12.89
C ALA A 308 4.23 16.51 -12.21
N GLY A 309 4.61 15.63 -11.28
CA GLY A 309 3.67 14.85 -10.49
C GLY A 309 2.70 15.69 -9.67
N LEU A 310 3.20 16.73 -8.98
CA LEU A 310 2.35 17.68 -8.25
C LEU A 310 1.45 18.51 -9.16
N ALA A 311 1.95 18.94 -10.31
CA ALA A 311 1.16 19.68 -11.28
C ALA A 311 -0.01 18.83 -11.83
N LEU A 312 0.24 17.55 -12.11
CA LEU A 312 -0.78 16.60 -12.53
C LEU A 312 -1.82 16.35 -11.42
N LEU A 313 -1.37 16.21 -10.18
CA LEU A 313 -2.27 16.09 -9.02
C LEU A 313 -3.15 17.34 -8.89
N GLY A 314 -2.55 18.53 -8.93
CA GLY A 314 -3.29 19.80 -8.90
C GLY A 314 -4.31 19.92 -10.03
N ALA A 315 -3.91 19.56 -11.26
CA ALA A 315 -4.81 19.53 -12.41
C ALA A 315 -5.99 18.56 -12.20
N SER A 316 -5.77 17.38 -11.59
CA SER A 316 -6.86 16.45 -11.30
C SER A 316 -7.88 17.02 -10.30
N PHE A 317 -7.43 17.79 -9.29
CA PHE A 317 -8.33 18.46 -8.34
C PHE A 317 -9.10 19.62 -8.99
N VAL A 318 -8.48 20.34 -9.92
CA VAL A 318 -9.19 21.36 -10.71
C VAL A 318 -10.30 20.71 -11.55
N ILE A 319 -10.01 19.60 -12.22
CA ILE A 319 -11.01 18.85 -12.99
C ILE A 319 -12.15 18.38 -12.07
N LEU A 320 -11.82 17.84 -10.90
CA LEU A 320 -12.81 17.40 -9.91
C LEU A 320 -13.71 18.56 -9.43
N ALA A 321 -13.12 19.72 -9.13
CA ALA A 321 -13.86 20.90 -8.71
C ALA A 321 -14.80 21.42 -9.82
N LEU A 322 -14.35 21.41 -11.07
CA LEU A 322 -15.18 21.77 -12.23
C LEU A 322 -16.33 20.78 -12.43
N ALA A 323 -16.08 19.48 -12.24
CA ALA A 323 -17.12 18.45 -12.29
C ALA A 323 -18.17 18.66 -11.19
N GLY A 324 -17.73 18.98 -9.96
CA GLY A 324 -18.63 19.29 -8.84
C GLY A 324 -19.56 20.46 -9.13
N ARG A 325 -19.01 21.59 -9.61
CA ARG A 325 -19.82 22.77 -9.99
C ARG A 325 -20.88 22.46 -11.05
N ARG A 326 -20.55 21.61 -12.03
CA ARG A 326 -21.52 21.20 -13.06
C ARG A 326 -22.60 20.29 -12.50
N ALA A 327 -22.24 19.38 -11.59
CA ALA A 327 -23.20 18.50 -10.94
C ALA A 327 -24.21 19.29 -10.09
N ASP A 328 -23.77 20.35 -9.41
CA ASP A 328 -24.65 21.23 -8.64
C ASP A 328 -25.55 22.09 -9.54
N ALA A 329 -25.01 22.63 -10.63
CA ALA A 329 -25.78 23.43 -11.60
C ALA A 329 -26.84 22.63 -12.38
N GLY A 330 -26.68 21.30 -12.49
CA GLY A 330 -27.68 20.43 -13.11
C GLY A 330 -28.82 20.00 -12.17
N ARG A 331 -28.76 20.39 -10.89
CA ARG A 331 -29.79 20.10 -9.87
C ARG A 331 -30.72 21.29 -9.58
N SER A 332 -30.43 22.47 -10.13
CA SER A 332 -31.29 23.67 -10.13
C SER A 332 -32.12 23.76 -11.39
#